data_AF-A0AAV0XV30-F1
#
_entry.id   AF-A0AAV0XV30-F1
#
_cell.length_a   1.000
_cell.length_b   1.000
_cell.length_c   1.000
_cell.angle_alpha   90.00
_cell.angle_beta   90.00
_cell.angle_gamma   90.00
#
_symmetry.space_group_name_H-M   'P 1'
#
loop_
_entity.id
_entity.type
_entity.pdbx_description
1 polymer ?
#
loop_
_entity_poly.entity_id
_entity_poly.type
_entity_poly.pdbx_seq_one_letter_code
_entity_poly.pdbx_strand_id
1 'polypeptide(L)'
;MERFLITPGNLKSTAVSTVSEPNDPESIARTPISDTNKQLNLNIFDISVTCEDTAVQPVISFPRTFISLKQLSFQSSWYNKYPWLEYSIKMNAVFCYYCRHFPSHSQIEKDVLITGGYCDWKNISNMTKKHDKTTSHKNAIAKYGAWLSTKKTGSVSTQINKQVKEQVIKNRAILKSVIRCVLYCARQDIGLREHRRERKEEFNSENYDASLCSRHDVNEGNFLEIIKLLSIENEHFKTNFNLLPKNSKYISPEIQNDIIKATSKLVLGTINSKGSSYWEPDI
;
A
#
# COMPACT_ATOMS: atom_id res chain seq x y z
N MET A 1 -23.17 -12.33 -13.02
CA MET A 1 -21.98 -12.15 -12.17
C MET A 1 -20.81 -12.89 -12.81
N GLU A 2 -20.20 -12.30 -13.85
CA GLU A 2 -18.91 -12.75 -14.41
C GLU A 2 -18.37 -11.74 -15.45
N ARG A 3 -18.36 -10.44 -15.14
CA ARG A 3 -17.81 -9.41 -16.04
C ARG A 3 -16.97 -8.33 -15.34
N PHE A 4 -16.24 -8.73 -14.31
CA PHE A 4 -15.17 -7.91 -13.72
C PHE A 4 -13.91 -8.75 -13.49
N LEU A 5 -13.56 -9.57 -14.47
CA LEU A 5 -12.21 -10.14 -14.59
C LEU A 5 -11.45 -9.32 -15.62
N ILE A 6 -10.43 -8.62 -15.13
CA ILE A 6 -9.42 -7.96 -15.95
C ILE A 6 -8.58 -9.07 -16.58
N THR A 7 -8.63 -9.21 -17.91
CA THR A 7 -7.60 -9.88 -18.69
C THR A 7 -6.67 -8.83 -19.31
N PRO A 8 -5.35 -9.03 -19.32
CA PRO A 8 -4.41 -8.09 -19.91
C PRO A 8 -4.55 -8.07 -21.42
N GLY A 9 -4.74 -6.87 -21.98
CA GLY A 9 -4.85 -6.66 -23.42
C GLY A 9 -3.51 -6.81 -24.12
N ASN A 10 -3.49 -7.69 -25.13
CA ASN A 10 -2.45 -7.83 -26.13
C ASN A 10 -2.21 -6.51 -26.89
N LEU A 11 -0.95 -6.09 -26.93
CA LEU A 11 -0.40 -5.17 -27.91
C LEU A 11 -0.45 -5.83 -29.29
N LYS A 12 -0.87 -5.06 -30.30
CA LYS A 12 -0.91 -5.48 -31.70
C LYS A 12 0.50 -5.75 -32.23
N SER A 13 0.65 -6.93 -32.81
CA SER A 13 1.73 -7.35 -33.70
C SER A 13 1.62 -6.64 -35.05
N THR A 14 2.75 -6.10 -35.53
CA THR A 14 3.05 -5.96 -36.96
C THR A 14 4.25 -6.86 -37.21
N ALA A 15 4.10 -7.86 -38.09
CA ALA A 15 5.12 -8.83 -38.43
C ALA A 15 6.06 -8.33 -39.54
N VAL A 16 7.37 -8.61 -39.42
CA VAL A 16 8.26 -8.97 -40.54
C VAL A 16 9.37 -9.93 -40.05
N SER A 17 9.27 -11.18 -40.51
CA SER A 17 10.27 -12.15 -41.00
C SER A 17 11.52 -12.59 -40.20
N THR A 18 11.48 -13.89 -39.82
CA THR A 18 12.48 -14.99 -40.00
C THR A 18 13.90 -14.80 -39.41
N VAL A 19 14.48 -15.69 -38.58
CA VAL A 19 14.97 -17.07 -38.88
C VAL A 19 15.46 -17.75 -37.56
N SER A 20 15.29 -19.08 -37.48
CA SER A 20 15.99 -20.14 -36.69
C SER A 20 15.86 -20.26 -35.15
N GLU A 21 15.16 -21.33 -34.73
CA GLU A 21 15.44 -22.21 -33.57
C GLU A 21 16.73 -23.06 -33.81
N PRO A 22 17.30 -23.85 -32.85
CA PRO A 22 16.69 -24.45 -31.64
C PRO A 22 17.56 -24.50 -30.35
N ASN A 23 16.91 -24.78 -29.20
CA ASN A 23 17.26 -25.83 -28.21
C ASN A 23 16.79 -25.50 -26.77
N ASP A 24 15.82 -26.27 -26.28
CA ASP A 24 15.47 -26.53 -24.86
C ASP A 24 16.62 -27.27 -24.13
N PRO A 25 16.70 -27.42 -22.78
CA PRO A 25 15.58 -27.43 -21.81
C PRO A 25 15.86 -26.79 -20.41
N GLU A 26 14.88 -26.96 -19.51
CA GLU A 26 14.98 -27.01 -18.02
C GLU A 26 14.68 -25.77 -17.16
N SER A 27 13.44 -25.79 -16.65
CA SER A 27 13.02 -25.54 -15.26
C SER A 27 14.15 -25.28 -14.24
N ILE A 28 14.22 -24.05 -13.71
CA ILE A 28 14.84 -23.79 -12.41
C ILE A 28 13.88 -22.97 -11.54
N ALA A 29 13.40 -23.63 -10.48
CA ALA A 29 12.71 -23.04 -9.35
C ALA A 29 13.50 -21.86 -8.79
N ARG A 30 12.83 -20.72 -8.53
CA ARG A 30 13.45 -19.61 -7.78
C ARG A 30 13.74 -20.07 -6.36
N THR A 31 15.00 -20.37 -6.09
CA THR A 31 15.55 -20.56 -4.76
C THR A 31 15.51 -19.26 -3.95
N PRO A 32 15.45 -19.36 -2.61
CA PRO A 32 15.35 -18.22 -1.71
C PRO A 32 16.63 -17.37 -1.74
N ILE A 33 16.45 -16.07 -1.50
CA ILE A 33 17.52 -15.07 -1.33
C ILE A 33 18.55 -15.62 -0.33
N SER A 34 19.72 -16.01 -0.83
CA SER A 34 20.82 -16.54 -0.05
C SER A 34 21.45 -15.46 0.83
N ASP A 35 21.25 -15.58 2.15
CA ASP A 35 22.32 -15.73 3.15
C ASP A 35 23.58 -14.83 3.08
N THR A 36 23.52 -13.61 2.53
CA THR A 36 24.62 -12.64 2.65
C THR A 36 24.73 -12.01 4.04
N ASN A 37 23.78 -12.28 4.94
CA ASN A 37 23.79 -11.80 6.34
C ASN A 37 24.72 -12.60 7.27
N LYS A 38 25.33 -13.72 6.83
CA LYS A 38 26.15 -14.57 7.70
C LYS A 38 27.61 -14.13 7.87
N GLN A 39 28.11 -13.18 7.08
CA GLN A 39 29.53 -12.79 7.13
C GLN A 39 29.85 -11.56 8.00
N LEU A 40 28.85 -10.91 8.62
CA LEU A 40 29.07 -9.77 9.52
C LEU A 40 29.26 -10.17 11.00
N ASN A 41 29.22 -11.47 11.31
CA ASN A 41 29.60 -12.02 12.62
C ASN A 41 31.14 -12.08 12.77
N LEU A 42 31.79 -10.91 12.71
CA LEU A 42 33.04 -10.77 13.43
C LEU A 42 32.69 -10.82 14.91
N ASN A 43 33.25 -11.79 15.63
CA ASN A 43 33.01 -12.18 17.02
C ASN A 43 33.15 -11.04 18.06
N ILE A 44 32.28 -10.03 18.01
CA ILE A 44 32.23 -8.94 18.97
C ILE A 44 31.01 -9.15 19.85
N PHE A 45 31.11 -10.13 20.75
CA PHE A 45 30.00 -10.57 21.60
C PHE A 45 29.54 -9.54 22.65
N ASP A 46 30.20 -8.39 22.77
CA ASP A 46 29.93 -7.38 23.80
C ASP A 46 29.31 -6.07 23.26
N ILE A 47 28.87 -6.06 22.00
CA ILE A 47 28.09 -4.97 21.39
C ILE A 47 26.77 -5.51 20.81
N SER A 48 25.92 -4.65 20.27
CA SER A 48 24.62 -5.07 19.70
C SER A 48 24.80 -6.13 18.61
N VAL A 49 23.96 -7.17 18.66
CA VAL A 49 23.96 -8.30 17.74
C VAL A 49 22.91 -8.11 16.66
N THR A 50 21.76 -7.55 17.04
CA THR A 50 20.63 -7.29 16.15
C THR A 50 20.29 -5.81 16.13
N CYS A 51 19.60 -5.37 15.08
CA CYS A 51 19.06 -4.01 14.98
C CYS A 51 17.90 -3.73 15.95
N GLU A 52 17.46 -4.74 16.71
CA GLU A 52 16.46 -4.59 17.78
C GLU A 52 17.09 -4.17 19.10
N ASP A 53 18.37 -4.53 19.28
CA ASP A 53 19.15 -4.14 20.46
C ASP A 53 19.43 -2.64 20.42
N THR A 54 19.60 -2.03 21.58
CA THR A 54 20.09 -0.65 21.68
C THR A 54 21.61 -0.60 21.50
N ALA A 55 22.10 0.55 21.04
CA ALA A 55 23.54 0.82 20.97
C ALA A 55 24.21 0.57 22.34
N VAL A 56 25.23 -0.29 22.38
CA VAL A 56 25.94 -0.62 23.63
C VAL A 56 26.92 0.48 24.02
N GLN A 57 26.60 1.21 25.09
CA GLN A 57 27.32 2.40 25.56
C GLN A 57 27.70 2.28 27.05
N PRO A 58 28.68 1.42 27.40
CA PRO A 58 29.09 1.23 28.78
C PRO A 58 29.73 2.50 29.36
N VAL A 59 29.46 2.79 30.64
CA VAL A 59 30.12 3.86 31.41
C VAL A 59 31.08 3.21 32.39
N ILE A 60 32.31 3.00 31.96
CA ILE A 60 33.37 2.32 32.72
C ILE A 60 34.64 3.17 32.78
N SER A 61 35.61 2.72 33.58
CA SER A 61 36.99 3.21 33.45
C SER A 61 37.60 2.62 32.17
N PHE A 62 37.61 3.41 31.10
CA PHE A 62 38.05 2.93 29.80
C PHE A 62 39.56 2.62 29.78
N PRO A 63 39.99 1.51 29.14
CA PRO A 63 41.40 1.18 28.97
C PRO A 63 42.19 2.33 28.34
N ARG A 64 43.36 2.60 28.92
CA ARG A 64 44.27 3.65 28.44
C ARG A 64 45.26 3.04 27.45
N THR A 65 45.42 3.70 26.30
CA THR A 65 46.45 3.37 25.32
C THR A 65 47.51 4.46 25.31
N PHE A 66 48.78 4.04 25.22
CA PHE A 66 49.91 4.97 25.08
C PHE A 66 50.01 5.40 23.62
N ILE A 67 49.80 6.68 23.36
CA ILE A 67 49.92 7.29 22.03
C ILE A 67 50.91 8.45 22.15
N SER A 68 52.09 8.32 21.52
CA SER A 68 53.13 9.37 21.48
C SER A 68 53.41 10.01 22.85
N LEU A 69 53.66 9.17 23.87
CA LEU A 69 53.96 9.55 25.27
C LEU A 69 52.78 10.05 26.11
N LYS A 70 51.56 10.09 25.58
CA LYS A 70 50.34 10.40 26.35
C LYS A 70 49.46 9.16 26.51
N GLN A 71 48.91 8.98 27.70
CA GLN A 71 47.85 8.00 27.91
C GLN A 71 46.51 8.61 27.50
N LEU A 72 45.89 8.02 26.48
CA LEU A 72 44.57 8.42 26.00
C LEU A 72 43.59 7.26 26.16
N SER A 73 42.31 7.58 26.34
CA SER A 73 41.24 6.59 26.47
C SER A 73 39.97 7.15 25.86
N PHE A 74 39.02 6.26 25.57
CA PHE A 74 37.68 6.67 25.19
C PHE A 74 37.01 7.48 26.31
N GLN A 75 36.18 8.46 25.93
CA GLN A 75 35.45 9.30 26.87
C GLN A 75 33.95 9.10 26.68
N SER A 76 33.23 8.72 27.75
CA SER A 76 31.78 8.51 27.72
C SER A 76 30.98 9.73 27.29
N SER A 77 31.54 10.94 27.47
CA SER A 77 30.93 12.18 27.00
C SER A 77 30.71 12.23 25.48
N TRP A 78 31.43 11.39 24.70
CA TRP A 78 31.20 11.29 23.26
C TRP A 78 29.87 10.64 22.90
N TYR A 79 29.29 9.80 23.76
CA TYR A 79 27.95 9.23 23.51
C TYR A 79 26.88 10.32 23.41
N ASN A 80 26.96 11.34 24.25
CA ASN A 80 26.02 12.47 24.23
C ASN A 80 26.09 13.25 22.91
N LYS A 81 27.28 13.33 22.32
CA LYS A 81 27.51 14.05 21.07
C LYS A 81 27.22 13.19 19.84
N TYR A 82 27.49 11.90 19.92
CA TYR A 82 27.36 10.93 18.85
C TYR A 82 26.61 9.70 19.37
N PRO A 83 25.27 9.75 19.46
CA PRO A 83 24.46 8.66 20.01
C PRO A 83 24.56 7.34 19.24
N TRP A 84 25.11 7.39 18.01
CA TRP A 84 25.35 6.22 17.17
C TRP A 84 26.60 5.42 17.56
N LEU A 85 27.45 5.93 18.46
CA LEU A 85 28.63 5.22 18.92
C LEU A 85 28.26 4.01 19.77
N GLU A 86 28.87 2.88 19.47
CA GLU A 86 28.95 1.72 20.36
C GLU A 86 30.40 1.48 20.75
N TYR A 87 30.62 0.96 21.94
CA TYR A 87 31.96 0.64 22.41
C TYR A 87 32.07 -0.83 22.78
N SER A 88 33.04 -1.53 22.18
CA SER A 88 33.43 -2.88 22.60
C SER A 88 34.55 -2.78 23.62
N ILE A 89 34.29 -3.34 24.81
CA ILE A 89 35.27 -3.50 25.89
C ILE A 89 36.35 -4.50 25.45
N LYS A 90 35.94 -5.60 24.81
CA LYS A 90 36.85 -6.65 24.33
C LYS A 90 37.86 -6.14 23.31
N MET A 91 37.41 -5.28 22.39
CA MET A 91 38.28 -4.73 21.36
C MET A 91 38.92 -3.40 21.74
N ASN A 92 38.49 -2.78 22.84
CA ASN A 92 38.84 -1.41 23.19
C ASN A 92 38.69 -0.46 21.97
N ALA A 93 37.53 -0.52 21.32
CA ALA A 93 37.29 0.14 20.05
C ALA A 93 35.83 0.56 19.91
N VAL A 94 35.60 1.60 19.11
CA VAL A 94 34.24 2.09 18.80
C VAL A 94 33.75 1.64 17.44
N PHE A 95 32.44 1.48 17.36
CA PHE A 95 31.69 1.12 16.16
C PHE A 95 30.55 2.10 15.95
N CYS A 96 29.96 2.08 14.75
CA CYS A 96 28.71 2.78 14.48
C CYS A 96 27.56 1.79 14.46
N TYR A 97 26.64 1.92 15.42
CA TYR A 97 25.43 1.10 15.53
C TYR A 97 24.65 1.04 14.21
N TYR A 98 24.28 2.21 13.67
CA TYR A 98 23.46 2.27 12.46
C TYR A 98 24.18 1.67 11.25
N CYS A 99 25.46 1.98 11.06
CA CYS A 99 26.21 1.49 9.91
C CYS A 99 26.47 -0.02 9.96
N ARG A 100 26.63 -0.60 11.15
CA ARG A 100 26.73 -2.05 11.33
C ARG A 100 25.45 -2.78 10.96
N HIS A 101 24.30 -2.25 11.39
CA HIS A 101 23.00 -2.89 11.21
C HIS A 101 22.33 -2.58 9.87
N PHE A 102 22.63 -1.43 9.28
CA PHE A 102 22.05 -0.97 8.01
C PHE A 102 23.13 -0.54 7.01
N PRO A 103 24.10 -1.42 6.69
CA PRO A 103 25.24 -1.05 5.86
C PRO A 103 24.83 -0.62 4.45
N SER A 104 25.69 0.19 3.83
CA SER A 104 25.69 0.39 2.39
C SER A 104 26.57 -0.69 1.75
N HIS A 105 26.03 -1.49 0.82
CA HIS A 105 26.75 -2.61 0.18
C HIS A 105 28.10 -2.22 -0.42
N SER A 106 28.28 -0.96 -0.81
CA SER A 106 29.53 -0.45 -1.39
C SER A 106 30.67 -0.18 -0.41
N GLN A 107 30.43 -0.22 0.92
CA GLN A 107 31.40 0.27 1.92
C GLN A 107 31.68 -0.68 3.09
N ILE A 108 31.04 -1.85 3.16
CA ILE A 108 31.11 -2.76 4.30
C ILE A 108 32.55 -3.10 4.69
N GLU A 109 33.34 -3.60 3.74
CA GLU A 109 34.69 -4.11 4.02
C GLU A 109 35.71 -3.00 4.32
N LYS A 110 35.42 -1.77 3.91
CA LYS A 110 36.35 -0.63 4.02
C LYS A 110 36.08 0.26 5.22
N ASP A 111 34.90 0.17 5.83
CA ASP A 111 34.54 1.02 6.97
C ASP A 111 34.98 0.38 8.29
N VAL A 112 36.02 0.97 8.88
CA VAL A 112 36.57 0.58 10.19
C VAL A 112 35.49 0.59 11.27
N LEU A 113 34.47 1.45 11.19
CA LEU A 113 33.37 1.50 12.17
C LEU A 113 32.36 0.36 12.03
N ILE A 114 32.49 -0.48 11.00
CA ILE A 114 31.66 -1.66 10.77
C ILE A 114 32.42 -2.94 11.12
N THR A 115 33.64 -3.09 10.60
CA THR A 115 34.37 -4.38 10.64
C THR A 115 35.41 -4.47 11.75
N GLY A 116 36.30 -3.48 11.86
CA GLY A 116 37.51 -3.58 12.70
C GLY A 116 37.47 -2.81 14.02
N GLY A 117 36.57 -1.83 14.15
CA GLY A 117 36.52 -0.91 15.28
C GLY A 117 37.59 0.18 15.21
N TYR A 118 37.27 1.37 15.72
CA TYR A 118 38.19 2.50 15.75
C TYR A 118 38.73 2.75 17.17
N CYS A 119 40.05 2.83 17.33
CA CYS A 119 40.71 3.01 18.64
C CYS A 119 41.76 4.13 18.68
N ASP A 120 41.86 4.99 17.65
CA ASP A 120 42.77 6.15 17.67
C ASP A 120 42.13 7.33 18.42
N TRP A 121 42.28 7.32 19.74
CA TRP A 121 41.71 8.33 20.63
C TRP A 121 42.25 9.74 20.40
N LYS A 122 43.42 9.88 19.76
CA LYS A 122 43.99 11.20 19.44
C LYS A 122 43.17 11.88 18.33
N ASN A 123 42.67 11.10 17.36
CA ASN A 123 41.99 11.63 16.17
C ASN A 123 40.48 11.35 16.15
N ILE A 124 39.93 10.69 17.16
CA ILE A 124 38.51 10.34 17.24
C ILE A 124 37.57 11.52 17.04
N SER A 125 37.90 12.71 17.57
CA SER A 125 37.07 13.91 17.36
C SER A 125 36.96 14.33 15.90
N ASN A 126 38.00 14.11 15.09
CA ASN A 126 37.96 14.39 13.66
C ASN A 126 37.27 13.26 12.89
N MET A 127 37.52 12.01 13.29
CA MET A 127 36.87 10.84 12.70
C MET A 127 35.34 10.91 12.87
N THR A 128 34.84 11.12 14.09
CA THR A 128 33.38 11.15 14.36
C THR A 128 32.70 12.28 13.60
N LYS A 129 33.28 13.49 13.60
CA LYS A 129 32.78 14.62 12.79
C LYS A 129 32.72 14.32 11.30
N LYS A 130 33.70 13.60 10.75
CA LYS A 130 33.71 13.21 9.34
C LYS A 130 32.67 12.15 9.07
N HIS A 131 32.64 11.07 9.87
CA HIS A 131 31.70 9.96 9.73
C HIS A 131 30.25 10.41 9.78
N ASP A 132 29.89 11.24 10.76
CA ASP A 132 28.55 11.78 10.99
C ASP A 132 27.99 12.52 9.76
N LYS A 133 28.88 13.09 8.93
CA LYS A 133 28.52 13.81 7.70
C LYS A 133 28.45 12.93 6.46
N THR A 134 28.96 11.71 6.51
CA THR A 134 29.00 10.81 5.35
C THR A 134 27.60 10.43 4.88
N THR A 135 27.46 10.24 3.57
CA THR A 135 26.20 9.78 2.96
C THR A 135 25.82 8.38 3.44
N SER A 136 26.81 7.50 3.62
CA SER A 136 26.60 6.14 4.13
C SER A 136 25.95 6.14 5.52
N HIS A 137 26.49 6.95 6.44
CA HIS A 137 25.93 7.10 7.78
C HIS A 137 24.50 7.65 7.77
N LYS A 138 24.25 8.73 7.01
CA LYS A 138 22.91 9.31 6.86
C LYS A 138 21.91 8.31 6.27
N ASN A 139 22.33 7.53 5.29
CA ASN A 139 21.51 6.48 4.70
C ASN A 139 21.22 5.36 5.69
N ALA A 140 22.18 4.97 6.52
CA ALA A 140 21.99 3.98 7.57
C ALA A 140 20.97 4.45 8.62
N ILE A 141 21.05 5.72 9.06
CA ILE A 141 20.04 6.33 9.94
C ILE A 141 18.66 6.33 9.28
N ALA A 142 18.57 6.73 8.01
CA ALA A 142 17.31 6.76 7.28
C ALA A 142 16.68 5.35 7.16
N LYS A 143 17.50 4.32 6.87
CA LYS A 143 17.07 2.93 6.83
C LYS A 143 16.56 2.45 8.19
N TYR A 144 17.24 2.80 9.27
CA TYR A 144 16.78 2.48 10.64
C TYR A 144 15.43 3.15 10.95
N GLY A 145 15.25 4.42 10.59
CA GLY A 145 13.98 5.12 10.73
C GLY A 145 12.84 4.49 9.92
N ALA A 146 13.11 4.06 8.68
CA ALA A 146 12.16 3.34 7.84
C ALA A 146 11.79 1.97 8.42
N TRP A 147 12.76 1.24 8.99
CA TRP A 147 12.54 -0.02 9.68
C TRP A 147 11.65 0.15 10.93
N LEU A 148 11.94 1.14 11.77
CA LEU A 148 11.10 1.48 12.94
C LEU A 148 9.66 1.80 12.53
N SER A 149 9.50 2.55 11.44
CA SER A 149 8.17 2.89 10.89
C SER A 149 7.44 1.63 10.44
N THR A 150 8.13 0.74 9.72
CA THR A 150 7.58 -0.53 9.24
C THR A 150 7.14 -1.45 10.39
N LYS A 151 7.87 -1.47 11.52
CA LYS A 151 7.45 -2.22 12.72
C LYS A 151 6.12 -1.73 13.29
N LYS A 152 5.84 -0.42 13.21
CA LYS A 152 4.61 0.19 13.73
C LYS A 152 3.43 0.07 12.77
N THR A 153 3.65 0.34 11.48
CA THR A 153 2.57 0.47 10.48
C THR A 153 2.41 -0.75 9.59
N GLY A 154 3.31 -1.73 9.67
CA GLY A 154 3.40 -2.86 8.75
C GLY A 154 4.09 -2.48 7.44
N SER A 155 4.46 -3.50 6.65
CA SER A 155 5.08 -3.29 5.34
C SER A 155 4.16 -2.55 4.35
N VAL A 156 4.74 -1.96 3.31
CA VAL A 156 3.98 -1.31 2.22
C VAL A 156 2.89 -2.24 1.67
N SER A 157 3.21 -3.53 1.49
CA SER A 157 2.24 -4.54 1.02
C SER A 157 1.05 -4.69 1.98
N THR A 158 1.31 -4.70 3.30
CA THR A 158 0.22 -4.79 4.29
C THR A 158 -0.65 -3.53 4.30
N GLN A 159 -0.05 -2.35 4.10
CA GLN A 159 -0.78 -1.08 4.03
C GLN A 159 -1.66 -1.01 2.77
N ILE A 160 -1.15 -1.40 1.61
CA ILE A 160 -1.93 -1.48 0.36
C ILE A 160 -3.10 -2.46 0.53
N ASN A 161 -2.85 -3.65 1.07
CA ASN A 161 -3.90 -4.63 1.31
C ASN A 161 -4.99 -4.11 2.25
N LYS A 162 -4.62 -3.34 3.27
CA LYS A 162 -5.58 -2.67 4.17
C LYS A 162 -6.44 -1.66 3.41
N GLN A 163 -5.81 -0.78 2.62
CA GLN A 163 -6.53 0.23 1.82
C GLN A 163 -7.48 -0.41 0.81
N VAL A 164 -7.06 -1.47 0.11
CA VAL A 164 -7.91 -2.22 -0.82
C VAL A 164 -9.14 -2.79 -0.10
N LYS A 165 -8.95 -3.41 1.07
CA LYS A 165 -10.07 -3.95 1.88
C LYS A 165 -11.06 -2.85 2.27
N GLU A 166 -10.56 -1.71 2.74
CA GLU A 166 -11.39 -0.56 3.11
C GLU A 166 -12.18 -0.02 1.91
N GLN A 167 -11.54 0.08 0.74
CA GLN A 167 -12.23 0.53 -0.48
C GLN A 167 -13.31 -0.46 -0.92
N VAL A 168 -13.06 -1.77 -0.85
CA VAL A 168 -14.05 -2.79 -1.17
C VAL A 168 -15.29 -2.68 -0.26
N ILE A 169 -15.08 -2.46 1.04
CA ILE A 169 -16.18 -2.29 2.00
C ILE A 169 -17.03 -1.05 1.64
N LYS A 170 -16.37 0.09 1.37
CA LYS A 170 -17.07 1.33 0.97
C LYS A 170 -17.85 1.15 -0.33
N ASN A 171 -17.24 0.56 -1.35
CA ASN A 171 -17.89 0.32 -2.64
C ASN A 171 -19.10 -0.62 -2.51
N ARG A 172 -18.98 -1.70 -1.70
CA ARG A 172 -20.09 -2.62 -1.43
C ARG A 172 -21.23 -1.93 -0.69
N ALA A 173 -20.94 -1.04 0.26
CA ALA A 173 -21.97 -0.28 0.96
C ALA A 173 -22.77 0.62 0.01
N ILE A 174 -22.09 1.33 -0.91
CA ILE A 174 -22.75 2.13 -1.94
C ILE A 174 -23.59 1.24 -2.87
N LEU A 175 -23.00 0.16 -3.38
CA LEU A 175 -23.68 -0.77 -4.29
C LEU A 175 -24.93 -1.36 -3.65
N LYS A 176 -24.90 -1.67 -2.34
CA LYS A 176 -26.07 -2.15 -1.59
C LYS A 176 -27.21 -1.12 -1.60
N SER A 177 -26.90 0.16 -1.41
CA SER A 177 -27.92 1.23 -1.48
C SER A 177 -28.46 1.37 -2.90
N VAL A 178 -27.60 1.33 -3.92
CA VAL A 178 -28.02 1.37 -5.32
C VAL A 178 -28.95 0.22 -5.69
N ILE A 179 -28.62 -1.01 -5.27
CA ILE A 179 -29.48 -2.19 -5.47
C ILE A 179 -30.83 -1.96 -4.80
N ARG A 180 -30.86 -1.43 -3.56
CA ARG A 180 -32.12 -1.13 -2.88
C ARG A 180 -32.99 -0.13 -3.64
N CYS A 181 -32.42 0.90 -4.25
CA CYS A 181 -33.19 1.83 -5.09
C CYS A 181 -33.82 1.13 -6.28
N VAL A 182 -33.07 0.26 -6.99
CA VAL A 182 -33.60 -0.52 -8.11
C VAL A 182 -34.74 -1.43 -7.66
N LEU A 183 -34.54 -2.17 -6.56
CA LEU A 183 -35.54 -3.07 -6.01
C LEU A 183 -36.78 -2.35 -5.49
N TYR A 184 -36.61 -1.15 -4.93
CA TYR A 184 -37.72 -0.31 -4.50
C TYR A 184 -38.61 0.03 -5.69
N CYS A 185 -38.03 0.56 -6.78
CA CYS A 185 -38.80 0.88 -7.97
C CYS A 185 -39.50 -0.36 -8.56
N ALA A 186 -38.78 -1.49 -8.64
CA ALA A 186 -39.35 -2.73 -9.14
C ALA A 186 -40.51 -3.25 -8.26
N ARG A 187 -40.40 -3.12 -6.94
CA ARG A 187 -41.45 -3.55 -6.00
C ARG A 187 -42.70 -2.66 -6.05
N GLN A 188 -42.52 -1.37 -6.34
CA GLN A 188 -43.62 -0.41 -6.48
C GLN A 188 -44.21 -0.38 -7.90
N ASP A 189 -43.66 -1.17 -8.83
CA ASP A 189 -44.01 -1.16 -10.24
C ASP A 189 -43.90 0.23 -10.90
N ILE A 190 -42.85 0.98 -10.52
CA ILE A 190 -42.54 2.29 -11.10
C ILE A 190 -41.30 2.21 -12.00
N GLY A 191 -41.34 2.93 -13.11
CA GLY A 191 -40.21 2.99 -14.05
C GLY A 191 -38.94 3.53 -13.40
N LEU A 192 -37.78 2.94 -13.72
CA LEU A 192 -36.48 3.40 -13.20
C LEU A 192 -36.04 4.73 -13.82
N ARG A 193 -36.28 4.89 -15.12
CA ARG A 193 -35.85 6.03 -15.93
C ARG A 193 -37.07 6.67 -16.56
N GLU A 194 -37.11 8.00 -16.56
CA GLU A 194 -38.06 8.72 -17.39
C GLU A 194 -37.64 8.57 -18.86
N HIS A 195 -38.60 8.53 -19.78
CA HIS A 195 -38.26 8.55 -21.20
C HIS A 195 -37.45 9.83 -21.43
N ARG A 196 -36.25 9.73 -22.02
CA ARG A 196 -35.56 10.93 -22.47
C ARG A 196 -36.59 11.60 -23.39
N ARG A 197 -37.17 12.73 -22.97
CA ARG A 197 -37.82 13.62 -23.92
C ARG A 197 -36.67 13.95 -24.84
N GLU A 198 -36.60 13.26 -25.98
CA GLU A 198 -36.07 13.88 -27.18
C GLU A 198 -36.73 15.24 -27.15
N ARG A 199 -35.91 16.27 -26.99
CA ARG A 199 -36.37 17.64 -27.14
C ARG A 199 -36.91 17.67 -28.56
N LYS A 200 -38.20 17.38 -28.73
CA LYS A 200 -38.88 17.60 -29.99
C LYS A 200 -38.60 19.07 -30.26
N GLU A 201 -37.85 19.33 -31.31
CA GLU A 201 -37.59 20.65 -31.87
C GLU A 201 -38.90 21.20 -32.48
N GLU A 202 -40.01 21.07 -31.76
CA GLU A 202 -41.36 21.26 -32.27
C GLU A 202 -42.16 22.06 -31.24
N PHE A 203 -41.61 23.21 -30.85
CA PHE A 203 -42.42 24.37 -30.54
C PHE A 203 -41.53 25.61 -30.74
N ASN A 204 -41.55 26.16 -31.95
CA ASN A 204 -41.06 27.51 -32.23
C ASN A 204 -41.97 28.50 -31.49
N SER A 205 -41.74 28.68 -30.20
CA SER A 205 -42.14 29.88 -29.49
C SER A 205 -40.88 30.73 -29.35
N GLU A 206 -40.83 31.85 -30.07
CA GLU A 206 -39.70 32.80 -30.12
C GLU A 206 -39.40 33.48 -28.76
N ASN A 207 -39.97 32.98 -27.65
CA ASN A 207 -39.76 33.45 -26.29
C ASN A 207 -39.40 32.32 -25.30
N TYR A 208 -38.84 31.20 -25.77
CA TYR A 208 -38.32 30.17 -24.86
C TYR A 208 -36.80 30.28 -24.69
N ASP A 209 -36.36 30.91 -23.60
CA ASP A 209 -34.95 30.91 -23.20
C ASP A 209 -34.57 29.53 -22.62
N ALA A 210 -33.97 28.69 -23.46
CA ALA A 210 -33.43 27.39 -23.07
C ALA A 210 -32.29 27.48 -22.02
N SER A 211 -31.77 28.69 -21.72
CA SER A 211 -30.80 28.93 -20.65
C SER A 211 -31.43 29.00 -19.25
N LEU A 212 -32.76 29.23 -19.16
CA LEU A 212 -33.48 29.28 -17.88
C LEU A 212 -33.84 27.90 -17.31
N CYS A 213 -33.76 26.84 -18.11
CA CYS A 213 -33.81 25.46 -17.60
C CYS A 213 -32.42 25.07 -17.12
N SER A 214 -32.16 25.28 -15.82
CA SER A 214 -30.98 24.71 -15.20
C SER A 214 -30.96 23.20 -15.46
N ARG A 215 -29.79 22.63 -15.78
CA ARG A 215 -29.59 21.17 -15.90
C ARG A 215 -30.09 20.38 -14.66
N HIS A 216 -30.40 21.07 -13.57
CA HIS A 216 -30.89 20.55 -12.31
C HIS A 216 -32.42 20.39 -12.22
N ASP A 217 -33.22 20.95 -13.14
CA ASP A 217 -34.69 20.95 -13.05
C ASP A 217 -35.35 19.85 -13.89
N VAL A 218 -34.55 18.98 -14.52
CA VAL A 218 -35.05 17.85 -15.31
C VAL A 218 -35.07 16.61 -14.42
N ASN A 219 -36.27 16.09 -14.13
CA ASN A 219 -36.44 14.80 -13.47
C ASN A 219 -35.70 13.72 -14.28
N GLU A 220 -34.66 13.12 -13.69
CA GLU A 220 -33.81 12.13 -14.39
C GLU A 220 -34.35 10.70 -14.29
N GLY A 221 -35.57 10.54 -13.76
CA GLY A 221 -36.24 9.28 -13.50
C GLY A 221 -36.15 8.84 -12.05
N ASN A 222 -37.15 8.09 -11.59
CA ASN A 222 -37.35 7.73 -10.18
C ASN A 222 -36.10 7.15 -9.51
N PHE A 223 -35.32 6.32 -10.22
CA PHE A 223 -34.10 5.73 -9.65
C PHE A 223 -33.03 6.77 -9.31
N LEU A 224 -32.77 7.72 -10.23
CA LEU A 224 -31.75 8.75 -10.02
C LEU A 224 -32.20 9.75 -8.96
N GLU A 225 -33.50 10.10 -8.93
CA GLU A 225 -34.07 10.97 -7.90
C GLU A 225 -33.99 10.32 -6.50
N ILE A 226 -34.23 9.02 -6.37
CA ILE A 226 -34.04 8.31 -5.08
C ILE A 226 -32.55 8.34 -4.66
N ILE A 227 -31.60 8.18 -5.59
CA ILE A 227 -30.17 8.28 -5.26
C ILE A 227 -29.80 9.71 -4.83
N LYS A 228 -30.36 10.74 -5.46
CA LYS A 228 -30.18 12.13 -5.04
C LYS A 228 -30.74 12.35 -3.64
N LEU A 229 -31.95 11.85 -3.36
CA LEU A 229 -32.55 11.89 -2.03
C LEU A 229 -31.65 11.20 -0.99
N LEU A 230 -31.13 10.00 -1.26
CA LEU A 230 -30.18 9.33 -0.36
C LEU A 230 -28.90 10.14 -0.12
N SER A 231 -28.47 10.91 -1.11
CA SER A 231 -27.30 11.79 -0.99
C SER A 231 -27.61 13.06 -0.18
N ILE A 232 -28.87 13.45 -0.08
CA ILE A 232 -29.31 14.55 0.80
C ILE A 232 -29.44 14.05 2.24
N GLU A 233 -30.06 12.88 2.42
CA GLU A 233 -30.35 12.31 3.74
C GLU A 233 -29.13 11.69 4.43
N ASN A 234 -28.10 11.29 3.68
CA ASN A 234 -26.94 10.58 4.23
C ASN A 234 -25.61 11.12 3.70
N GLU A 235 -24.97 11.96 4.51
CA GLU A 235 -23.67 12.57 4.20
C GLU A 235 -22.54 11.55 3.98
N HIS A 236 -22.55 10.42 4.69
CA HIS A 236 -21.58 9.34 4.45
C HIS A 236 -21.78 8.68 3.09
N PHE A 237 -23.02 8.44 2.68
CA PHE A 237 -23.34 7.91 1.36
C PHE A 237 -22.93 8.92 0.28
N LYS A 238 -23.30 10.19 0.42
CA LYS A 238 -22.95 11.28 -0.51
C LYS A 238 -21.45 11.40 -0.72
N THR A 239 -20.69 11.43 0.38
CA THR A 239 -19.22 11.54 0.36
C THR A 239 -18.61 10.36 -0.38
N ASN A 240 -18.99 9.13 0.01
CA ASN A 240 -18.44 7.93 -0.60
C ASN A 240 -18.88 7.76 -2.08
N PHE A 241 -20.11 8.14 -2.41
CA PHE A 241 -20.65 8.10 -3.78
C PHE A 241 -19.96 9.10 -4.70
N ASN A 242 -19.61 10.29 -4.20
CA ASN A 242 -18.88 11.30 -4.97
C ASN A 242 -17.40 10.95 -5.16
N LEU A 243 -16.80 10.20 -4.23
CA LEU A 243 -15.44 9.68 -4.35
C LEU A 243 -15.31 8.54 -5.36
N LEU A 244 -16.42 7.94 -5.82
CA LEU A 244 -16.36 6.91 -6.85
C LEU A 244 -15.83 7.47 -8.18
N PRO A 245 -14.93 6.73 -8.88
CA PRO A 245 -14.52 7.08 -10.22
C PRO A 245 -15.72 7.27 -11.16
N LYS A 246 -15.65 8.25 -12.06
CA LYS A 246 -16.74 8.61 -13.00
C LYS A 246 -17.30 7.39 -13.75
N ASN A 247 -16.43 6.48 -14.20
CA ASN A 247 -16.79 5.28 -14.96
C ASN A 247 -17.28 4.10 -14.10
N SER A 248 -17.40 4.30 -12.78
CA SER A 248 -17.77 3.24 -11.82
C SER A 248 -18.92 3.65 -10.91
N LYS A 249 -19.60 4.77 -11.22
CA LYS A 249 -20.86 5.09 -10.55
C LYS A 249 -21.87 4.05 -11.01
N TYR A 250 -22.33 3.21 -10.08
CA TYR A 250 -23.21 2.05 -10.31
C TYR A 250 -24.62 2.39 -10.83
N ILE A 251 -24.77 3.51 -11.55
CA ILE A 251 -26.02 4.15 -11.94
C ILE A 251 -26.30 4.02 -13.45
N SER A 252 -25.42 3.39 -14.23
CA SER A 252 -25.61 3.24 -15.67
C SER A 252 -26.83 2.35 -16.00
N PRO A 253 -27.44 2.50 -17.19
CA PRO A 253 -28.53 1.63 -17.59
C PRO A 253 -28.10 0.17 -17.63
N GLU A 254 -26.87 -0.13 -18.06
CA GLU A 254 -26.38 -1.51 -18.10
C GLU A 254 -26.31 -2.11 -16.69
N ILE A 255 -25.78 -1.36 -15.72
CA ILE A 255 -25.67 -1.83 -14.33
C ILE A 255 -27.06 -2.04 -13.71
N GLN A 256 -28.01 -1.14 -13.97
CA GLN A 256 -29.40 -1.32 -13.53
C GLN A 256 -30.00 -2.62 -14.09
N ASN A 257 -29.83 -2.85 -15.40
CA ASN A 257 -30.30 -4.07 -16.06
C ASN A 257 -29.62 -5.33 -15.49
N ASP A 258 -28.33 -5.26 -15.19
CA ASP A 258 -27.60 -6.37 -14.57
C ASP A 258 -28.12 -6.67 -13.16
N ILE A 259 -28.45 -5.65 -12.37
CA ILE A 259 -29.08 -5.80 -11.04
C ILE A 259 -30.45 -6.47 -11.18
N ILE A 260 -31.29 -6.02 -12.11
CA ILE A 260 -32.61 -6.63 -12.36
C ILE A 260 -32.46 -8.11 -12.75
N LYS A 261 -31.59 -8.40 -13.72
CA LYS A 261 -31.34 -9.79 -14.18
C LYS A 261 -30.82 -10.67 -13.06
N ALA A 262 -29.87 -10.19 -12.26
CA ALA A 262 -29.33 -10.94 -11.13
C ALA A 262 -30.41 -11.21 -10.06
N THR A 263 -31.22 -10.20 -9.75
CA THR A 263 -32.31 -10.34 -8.77
C THR A 263 -33.38 -11.31 -9.27
N SER A 264 -33.80 -11.19 -10.53
CA SER A 264 -34.76 -12.10 -11.15
C SER A 264 -34.32 -13.56 -11.03
N LYS A 265 -33.05 -13.85 -11.33
CA LYS A 265 -32.47 -15.20 -11.15
C LYS A 265 -32.54 -15.68 -9.69
N LEU A 266 -32.22 -14.83 -8.72
CA LEU A 266 -32.28 -15.18 -7.29
C LEU A 266 -33.71 -15.46 -6.83
N VAL A 267 -34.67 -14.63 -7.26
CA VAL A 267 -36.09 -14.81 -6.93
C VAL A 267 -36.62 -16.12 -7.53
N LEU A 268 -36.36 -16.36 -8.82
CA LEU A 268 -36.75 -17.62 -9.49
C LEU A 268 -36.13 -18.84 -8.81
N GLY A 269 -34.83 -18.78 -8.47
CA GLY A 269 -34.15 -19.85 -7.73
C GLY A 269 -34.81 -20.13 -6.38
N THR A 270 -35.21 -19.07 -5.65
CA THR A 270 -35.90 -19.19 -4.36
C THR A 270 -37.31 -19.77 -4.49
N ILE A 271 -38.02 -19.42 -5.56
CA ILE A 271 -39.35 -19.98 -5.85
C ILE A 271 -39.22 -21.47 -6.19
N ASN A 272 -38.26 -21.84 -7.04
CA ASN A 272 -38.07 -23.22 -7.46
C ASN A 272 -37.61 -24.13 -6.30
N SER A 273 -36.75 -23.63 -5.41
CA SER A 273 -36.31 -24.40 -4.24
C SER A 273 -37.45 -24.63 -3.26
N LYS A 274 -38.27 -23.61 -2.98
CA LYS A 274 -39.46 -23.75 -2.13
C LYS A 274 -40.53 -24.61 -2.79
N GLY A 275 -40.74 -24.46 -4.09
CA GLY A 275 -41.67 -25.29 -4.84
C GLY A 275 -41.30 -26.77 -4.75
N SER A 276 -40.03 -27.11 -4.96
CA SER A 276 -39.57 -28.51 -4.90
C SER A 276 -39.79 -29.15 -3.51
N SER A 277 -39.63 -28.40 -2.41
CA SER A 277 -39.90 -28.90 -1.05
C SER A 277 -41.38 -29.14 -0.72
N TYR A 278 -42.33 -28.67 -1.54
CA TYR A 278 -43.76 -28.94 -1.36
C TYR A 278 -44.26 -30.16 -2.15
N TRP A 279 -43.46 -30.68 -3.09
CA TRP A 279 -43.87 -31.75 -4.01
C TRP A 279 -43.15 -33.09 -3.79
N GLU A 280 -42.31 -33.22 -2.76
CA GLU A 280 -41.85 -34.53 -2.32
C GLU A 280 -43.01 -35.22 -1.57
N PRO A 281 -43.61 -36.29 -2.11
CA PRO A 281 -44.59 -37.06 -1.36
C PRO A 281 -43.87 -37.68 -0.17
N ASP A 282 -44.44 -37.55 1.03
CA ASP A 282 -44.01 -38.34 2.19
C ASP A 282 -44.13 -39.83 1.83
N ILE A 283 -43.00 -40.49 1.57
CA ILE A 283 -42.87 -41.94 1.38
C ILE A 283 -41.94 -42.47 2.46
#